data_AF-A0A355UYZ2-F1
#
_entry.id   AF-A0A355UYZ2-F1
#
_cell.length_a   1.000
_cell.length_b   1.000
_cell.length_c   1.000
_cell.angle_alpha   90.00
_cell.angle_beta   90.00
_cell.angle_gamma   90.00
#
_symmetry.space_group_name_H-M   'P 1'
#
loop_
_entity.id
_entity.type
_entity.pdbx_description
1 polymer ?
#
loop_
_entity_poly.entity_id
_entity_poly.type
_entity_poly.pdbx_seq_one_letter_code
_entity_poly.pdbx_strand_id
1 'polypeptide(L)'
;GDVPLTVFQSIPLDGIIIVTTPQDLVGMIVKKAVNMAQMMNVPVLGIVENMSYIKCPDCGRKISVFGDSGVDAFALENGIPAVAKMPIDANLTKAADAGKLEEVKNNYLSDFFDKITKNLNI
;
A
#
# COMPACT_ATOMS: atom_id res chain seq x y z
N GLY A 1 2.52 -16.55 -10.70
CA GLY A 1 1.09 -16.77 -10.97
C GLY A 1 0.27 -16.79 -9.70
N ASP A 2 0.65 -17.63 -8.73
CA ASP A 2 -0.22 -18.02 -7.60
C ASP A 2 0.48 -18.06 -6.23
N VAL A 3 1.60 -17.33 -6.06
CA VAL A 3 2.28 -17.23 -4.76
C VAL A 3 1.33 -16.74 -3.65
N PRO A 4 0.46 -15.73 -3.87
CA PRO A 4 -0.51 -15.34 -2.86
C PRO A 4 -1.48 -16.47 -2.49
N LEU A 5 -1.89 -17.30 -3.45
CA LEU A 5 -2.82 -18.41 -3.21
C LEU A 5 -2.20 -19.44 -2.27
N THR A 6 -0.94 -19.82 -2.54
CA THR A 6 -0.21 -20.75 -1.68
C THR A 6 -0.09 -20.22 -0.26
N VAL A 7 0.24 -18.92 -0.10
CA VAL A 7 0.34 -18.29 1.23
C VAL A 7 -1.02 -18.32 1.94
N PHE A 8 -2.10 -17.93 1.26
CA PHE A 8 -3.46 -17.91 1.84
C PHE A 8 -3.93 -19.30 2.28
N GLN A 9 -3.43 -20.36 1.64
CA GLN A 9 -3.73 -21.75 2.00
C GLN A 9 -2.79 -22.32 3.07
N SER A 10 -1.60 -21.76 3.25
CA SER A 10 -0.55 -22.35 4.09
C SER A 10 -0.52 -21.80 5.50
N ILE A 11 -1.03 -20.58 5.73
CA ILE A 11 -1.01 -19.93 7.04
C ILE A 11 -2.36 -19.27 7.32
N PRO A 12 -2.83 -19.29 8.59
CA PRO A 12 -3.98 -18.48 8.98
C PRO A 12 -3.61 -16.99 8.89
N LEU A 13 -4.47 -16.20 8.26
CA LEU A 13 -4.26 -14.77 8.03
C LEU A 13 -5.45 -13.98 8.59
N ASP A 14 -5.17 -12.99 9.44
CA ASP A 14 -6.18 -12.02 9.89
C ASP A 14 -6.50 -10.98 8.81
N GLY A 15 -5.61 -10.83 7.84
CA GLY A 15 -5.83 -10.00 6.66
C GLY A 15 -4.54 -9.72 5.89
N ILE A 16 -4.68 -8.96 4.81
CA ILE A 16 -3.56 -8.57 3.94
C ILE A 16 -3.55 -7.07 3.68
N ILE A 17 -2.36 -6.55 3.42
CA ILE A 17 -2.14 -5.20 2.89
C ILE A 17 -1.56 -5.36 1.50
N ILE A 18 -2.12 -4.64 0.52
CA ILE A 18 -1.61 -4.64 -0.85
C ILE A 18 -0.71 -3.43 -1.03
N VAL A 19 0.53 -3.64 -1.47
CA VAL A 19 1.45 -2.54 -1.83
C VAL A 19 1.51 -2.45 -3.35
N THR A 20 1.37 -1.25 -3.87
CA THR A 20 1.39 -0.99 -5.32
C THR A 20 2.08 0.33 -5.66
N THR A 21 2.15 0.68 -6.93
CA THR A 21 2.69 1.94 -7.45
C THR A 21 1.67 2.63 -8.38
N PRO A 22 1.80 3.92 -8.72
CA PRO A 22 0.77 4.63 -9.48
C PRO A 22 0.71 4.33 -11.00
N GLN A 23 1.57 3.47 -11.56
CA GLN A 23 1.59 3.22 -13.02
C GLN A 23 0.41 2.34 -13.48
N ASP A 24 -0.18 2.65 -14.64
CA ASP A 24 -1.43 2.09 -15.21
C ASP A 24 -1.58 0.55 -15.17
N LEU A 25 -0.49 -0.22 -15.16
CA LEU A 25 -0.53 -1.69 -15.06
C LEU A 25 -1.05 -2.22 -13.70
N VAL A 26 -1.21 -1.33 -12.72
CA VAL A 26 -1.49 -1.67 -11.33
C VAL A 26 -2.94 -2.09 -11.08
N GLY A 27 -3.89 -1.60 -11.88
CA GLY A 27 -5.30 -1.97 -11.72
C GLY A 27 -5.53 -3.48 -11.85
N MET A 28 -4.92 -4.13 -12.85
CA MET A 28 -5.12 -5.57 -13.08
C MET A 28 -4.51 -6.44 -11.97
N ILE A 29 -3.32 -6.08 -11.48
CA ILE A 29 -2.62 -6.87 -10.46
C ILE A 29 -3.32 -6.72 -9.10
N VAL A 30 -3.68 -5.50 -8.71
CA VAL A 30 -4.40 -5.25 -7.46
C VAL A 30 -5.77 -5.90 -7.49
N LYS A 31 -6.51 -5.78 -8.60
CA LYS A 31 -7.81 -6.45 -8.78
C LYS A 31 -7.70 -7.97 -8.67
N LYS A 32 -6.67 -8.58 -9.25
CA LYS A 32 -6.42 -10.02 -9.10
C LYS A 32 -6.18 -10.39 -7.63
N ALA A 33 -5.34 -9.64 -6.92
CA ALA A 33 -5.05 -9.91 -5.51
C ALA A 33 -6.29 -9.78 -4.62
N VAL A 34 -7.11 -8.75 -4.84
CA VAL A 34 -8.39 -8.56 -4.12
C VAL A 34 -9.34 -9.72 -4.40
N ASN A 35 -9.52 -10.11 -5.66
CA ASN A 35 -10.39 -11.24 -6.02
C ASN A 35 -9.91 -12.56 -5.38
N MET A 36 -8.59 -12.81 -5.36
CA MET A 36 -8.03 -13.98 -4.71
C MET A 36 -8.27 -13.98 -3.20
N ALA A 37 -8.11 -12.83 -2.55
CA ALA A 37 -8.39 -12.69 -1.12
C ALA A 37 -9.87 -12.96 -0.82
N GLN A 38 -10.78 -12.40 -1.62
CA GLN A 38 -12.23 -12.65 -1.50
C GLN A 38 -12.59 -14.13 -1.66
N MET A 39 -12.04 -14.82 -2.67
CA MET A 39 -12.29 -16.25 -2.87
C MET A 39 -11.83 -17.12 -1.69
N MET A 40 -10.81 -16.66 -0.96
CA MET A 40 -10.23 -17.36 0.18
C MET A 40 -10.75 -16.84 1.53
N ASN A 41 -11.73 -15.92 1.53
CA ASN A 41 -12.24 -15.24 2.73
C ASN A 41 -11.15 -14.55 3.57
N VAL A 42 -10.12 -14.01 2.92
CA VAL A 42 -9.05 -13.25 3.56
C VAL A 42 -9.37 -11.75 3.48
N PRO A 43 -9.47 -11.02 4.62
CA PRO A 43 -9.75 -9.59 4.61
C PRO A 43 -8.63 -8.77 3.94
N VAL A 44 -9.00 -7.84 3.06
CA VAL A 44 -8.07 -6.83 2.54
C VAL A 44 -8.16 -5.59 3.43
N LEU A 45 -7.15 -5.40 4.28
CA LEU A 45 -7.13 -4.35 5.31
C LEU A 45 -6.80 -2.98 4.73
N GLY A 46 -6.05 -2.93 3.64
CA GLY A 46 -5.70 -1.66 3.02
C GLY A 46 -4.81 -1.77 1.81
N ILE A 47 -4.65 -0.64 1.11
CA ILE A 47 -3.73 -0.48 -0.01
C ILE A 47 -2.72 0.63 0.32
N VAL A 48 -1.44 0.36 0.08
CA VAL A 48 -0.37 1.35 0.13
C VAL A 48 0.13 1.59 -1.29
N GLU A 49 -0.07 2.80 -1.81
CA GLU A 49 0.53 3.25 -3.06
C GLU A 49 1.92 3.85 -2.76
N ASN A 50 2.95 3.09 -3.05
CA ASN A 50 4.33 3.52 -3.01
C ASN A 50 4.68 4.40 -4.22
N MET A 51 5.65 5.30 -4.08
CA MET A 51 6.11 6.20 -5.14
C MET A 51 5.00 7.07 -5.76
N SER A 52 3.98 7.42 -4.98
CA SER A 52 2.78 8.13 -5.43
C SER A 52 3.09 9.56 -5.91
N TYR A 53 4.07 10.21 -5.28
CA TYR A 53 4.47 11.57 -5.64
C TYR A 53 5.92 11.86 -5.26
N ILE A 54 6.48 12.93 -5.82
CA ILE A 54 7.70 13.58 -5.30
C ILE A 54 7.28 14.86 -4.58
N LYS A 55 7.90 15.16 -3.44
CA LYS A 55 7.75 16.47 -2.79
C LYS A 55 8.83 17.41 -3.34
N CYS A 56 8.43 18.51 -3.97
CA CYS A 56 9.38 19.53 -4.42
C CYS A 56 10.18 20.05 -3.21
N PRO A 57 11.53 20.01 -3.25
CA PRO A 57 12.36 20.44 -2.12
C PRO A 57 12.24 21.93 -1.84
N ASP A 58 11.96 22.74 -2.87
CA ASP A 58 11.96 24.21 -2.76
C ASP A 58 10.62 24.78 -2.30
N CYS A 59 9.49 24.18 -2.73
CA CYS A 59 8.15 24.72 -2.46
C CYS A 59 7.19 23.75 -1.77
N GLY A 60 7.58 22.49 -1.55
CA GLY A 60 6.77 21.50 -0.86
C GLY A 60 5.57 20.96 -1.66
N ARG A 61 5.34 21.44 -2.89
CA ARG A 61 4.29 20.92 -3.78
C ARG A 61 4.51 19.43 -4.05
N LYS A 62 3.42 18.65 -4.02
CA LYS A 62 3.42 17.26 -4.46
C LYS A 62 3.32 17.20 -5.98
N ILE A 63 4.20 16.44 -6.61
CA ILE A 63 4.26 16.23 -8.05
C ILE A 63 3.96 14.76 -8.32
N SER A 64 2.83 14.49 -8.97
CA SER A 64 2.43 13.14 -9.37
C SER A 64 3.16 12.75 -10.65
N VAL A 65 4.36 12.17 -10.51
CA VAL A 65 5.26 11.86 -11.64
C VAL A 65 4.64 10.90 -12.65
N PHE A 66 3.75 10.03 -12.18
CA PHE A 66 3.12 8.99 -12.98
C PHE A 66 1.66 9.30 -13.35
N GLY A 67 1.20 10.54 -13.12
CA GLY A 67 -0.19 10.95 -13.34
C GLY A 67 -1.08 10.75 -12.11
N ASP A 68 -2.39 10.88 -12.31
CA ASP A 68 -3.36 10.79 -11.23
C ASP A 68 -3.54 9.34 -10.76
N SER A 69 -3.55 9.16 -9.45
CA SER A 69 -3.69 7.87 -8.80
C SER A 69 -5.16 7.44 -8.74
N GLY A 70 -5.47 6.25 -9.29
CA GLY A 70 -6.80 5.63 -9.22
C GLY A 70 -7.05 4.81 -7.94
N VAL A 71 -6.09 4.75 -7.01
CA VAL A 71 -6.15 3.82 -5.87
C VAL A 71 -7.28 4.13 -4.89
N ASP A 72 -7.62 5.41 -4.68
CA ASP A 72 -8.70 5.81 -3.78
C ASP A 72 -10.06 5.35 -4.31
N ALA A 73 -10.30 5.54 -5.62
CA ALA A 73 -11.51 5.10 -6.29
C ALA A 73 -11.64 3.57 -6.27
N PHE A 74 -10.54 2.87 -6.55
CA PHE A 74 -10.49 1.41 -6.48
C PHE A 74 -10.78 0.89 -5.06
N ALA A 75 -10.17 1.49 -4.04
CA ALA A 75 -10.39 1.11 -2.65
C ALA A 75 -11.86 1.31 -2.24
N LEU A 76 -12.46 2.42 -2.64
CA LEU A 76 -13.87 2.70 -2.40
C LEU A 76 -14.79 1.67 -3.09
N GLU A 77 -14.54 1.36 -4.36
CA GLU A 77 -15.33 0.39 -5.14
C GLU A 77 -15.28 -1.02 -4.52
N ASN A 78 -14.15 -1.39 -3.91
CA ASN A 78 -13.92 -2.72 -3.35
C ASN A 78 -14.12 -2.77 -1.82
N GLY A 79 -14.60 -1.70 -1.18
CA GLY A 79 -14.86 -1.65 0.26
C GLY A 79 -13.60 -1.77 1.13
N ILE A 80 -12.44 -1.36 0.62
CA ILE A 80 -11.16 -1.46 1.32
C ILE A 80 -11.01 -0.25 2.28
N PRO A 81 -10.79 -0.47 3.58
CA PRO A 81 -11.01 0.57 4.60
C PRO A 81 -9.85 1.57 4.73
N ALA A 82 -8.65 1.22 4.28
CA ALA A 82 -7.46 2.06 4.45
C ALA A 82 -6.67 2.22 3.14
N VAL A 83 -6.27 3.46 2.87
CA VAL A 83 -5.39 3.81 1.75
C VAL A 83 -4.28 4.72 2.26
N ALA A 84 -3.05 4.44 1.86
CA ALA A 84 -1.89 5.29 2.09
C ALA A 84 -1.19 5.61 0.76
N LYS A 85 -0.59 6.80 0.68
CA LYS A 85 0.21 7.22 -0.48
C LYS A 85 1.57 7.72 -0.01
N MET A 86 2.61 6.96 -0.33
CA MET A 86 3.98 7.28 0.08
C MET A 86 4.71 8.06 -1.02
N PRO A 87 5.50 9.08 -0.67
CA PRO A 87 6.36 9.75 -1.62
C PRO A 87 7.53 8.85 -2.07
N ILE A 88 8.17 9.24 -3.16
CA ILE A 88 9.56 8.87 -3.41
C ILE A 88 10.43 9.66 -2.43
N ASP A 89 11.13 8.95 -1.53
CA ASP A 89 12.01 9.54 -0.52
C ASP A 89 13.40 8.89 -0.57
N ALA A 90 14.40 9.69 -0.95
CA ALA A 90 15.78 9.24 -1.04
C ALA A 90 16.38 8.85 0.32
N ASN A 91 15.87 9.39 1.43
CA ASN A 91 16.33 9.01 2.76
C ASN A 91 15.88 7.60 3.12
N LEU A 92 14.65 7.22 2.76
CA LEU A 92 14.17 5.83 2.90
C LEU A 92 15.03 4.87 2.08
N THR A 93 15.35 5.21 0.83
CA THR A 93 16.21 4.38 -0.02
C THR A 93 17.60 4.20 0.59
N LYS A 94 18.26 5.31 0.99
CA LYS A 94 19.60 5.25 1.60
C LYS A 94 19.62 4.43 2.88
N ALA A 95 18.60 4.59 3.73
CA ALA A 95 18.49 3.83 4.97
C ALA A 95 18.22 2.34 4.71
N ALA A 96 17.39 2.01 3.72
CA ALA A 96 17.16 0.63 3.30
C ALA A 96 18.45 -0.03 2.80
N ASP A 97 19.19 0.64 1.92
CA ASP A 97 20.47 0.15 1.38
C ASP A 97 21.53 -0.02 2.48
N ALA A 98 21.47 0.83 3.52
CA ALA A 98 22.37 0.77 4.68
C ALA A 98 21.90 -0.19 5.78
N GLY A 99 20.74 -0.84 5.65
CA GLY A 99 20.16 -1.72 6.67
C GLY A 99 19.75 -0.99 7.96
N LYS A 100 19.26 0.25 7.85
CA LYS A 100 18.94 1.18 8.95
C LYS A 100 17.52 1.77 8.84
N LEU A 101 16.57 1.03 8.29
CA LEU A 101 15.21 1.53 8.08
C LEU A 101 14.52 1.92 9.39
N GLU A 102 14.82 1.22 10.48
CA GLU A 102 14.32 1.48 11.83
C GLU A 102 14.76 2.86 12.38
N GLU A 103 15.82 3.45 11.84
CA GLU A 103 16.28 4.79 12.22
C GLU A 103 15.49 5.90 11.53
N VAL A 104 14.75 5.58 10.45
CA VAL A 104 14.01 6.58 9.67
C VAL A 104 12.68 6.92 10.33
N LYS A 105 12.52 8.20 10.68
CA LYS A 105 11.27 8.73 11.22
C LYS A 105 10.47 9.41 10.11
N ASN A 106 9.26 8.92 9.86
CA ASN A 106 8.26 9.55 8.99
C ASN A 106 6.85 9.25 9.52
N ASN A 107 5.84 9.85 8.91
CA ASN A 107 4.43 9.67 9.25
C ASN A 107 3.57 9.21 8.06
N TYR A 108 4.18 8.60 7.04
CA TYR A 108 3.50 8.31 5.78
C TYR A 108 2.37 7.28 5.93
N LEU A 109 2.47 6.42 6.95
CA LEU A 109 1.52 5.35 7.21
C LEU A 109 0.74 5.52 8.52
N SER A 110 0.86 6.65 9.23
CA SER A 110 0.24 6.83 10.55
C SER A 110 -1.30 6.68 10.49
N ASP A 111 -1.98 7.46 9.66
CA ASP A 111 -3.44 7.37 9.50
C ASP A 111 -3.90 6.01 8.96
N PHE A 112 -3.07 5.38 8.14
CA PHE A 112 -3.33 4.05 7.60
C PHE A 112 -3.27 3.00 8.71
N PHE A 113 -2.26 3.07 9.56
CA PHE A 113 -2.08 2.19 10.71
C PHE A 113 -3.26 2.30 11.68
N ASP A 114 -3.70 3.52 11.98
CA ASP A 114 -4.87 3.77 12.86
C ASP A 114 -6.18 3.20 12.28
N LYS A 115 -6.31 3.15 10.95
CA LYS A 115 -7.47 2.55 10.28
C LYS A 115 -7.43 1.03 10.31
N ILE A 116 -6.27 0.40 10.09
CA ILE A 116 -6.18 -1.06 10.05
C ILE A 116 -6.25 -1.69 11.45
N THR A 117 -5.67 -1.05 12.47
CA THR A 117 -5.67 -1.55 13.86
C THR A 117 -7.09 -1.62 14.43
N LYS A 118 -7.91 -0.61 14.16
CA LYS A 118 -9.35 -0.62 14.50
C LYS A 118 -10.11 -1.80 13.90
N ASN A 119 -9.70 -2.29 12.73
CA ASN A 119 -10.33 -3.44 12.07
C ASN A 119 -9.82 -4.78 12.59
N LEU A 120 -8.62 -4.81 13.18
CA LEU A 120 -8.00 -6.02 13.72
C LEU A 120 -8.24 -6.21 15.23
N ASN A 121 -8.89 -5.26 15.92
CA ASN A 121 -9.06 -5.25 17.38
C ASN A 121 -7.72 -5.36 18.14
N ILE A 122 -6.66 -4.73 17.62
CA ILE A 122 -5.31 -4.69 18.24
C ILE A 122 -4.97 -3.24 18.57
#